data_AF-A0A2T7X3N5-F1
#
_entry.id   AF-A0A2T7X3N5-F1
#
_cell.length_a   1.000
_cell.length_b   1.000
_cell.length_c   1.000
_cell.angle_alpha   90.00
_cell.angle_beta   90.00
_cell.angle_gamma   90.00
#
_symmetry.space_group_name_H-M   'P 1'
#
loop_
_entity.id
_entity.type
_entity.pdbx_description
1 polymer ?
#
loop_
_entity_poly.entity_id
_entity_poly.type
_entity_poly.pdbx_seq_one_letter_code
_entity_poly.pdbx_strand_id
1 'polypeptide(L)'
;MTNTPTLDSALAGCTIIVAADRRSVDLATALERRGAQVHRAPALSIVANADDAELMLRTEQLISAPPDIVVVTTGVGFRGWMDAAHEHGLDERIGAALRGAHFVARGPKAHGAIQQAGFTADWVAESETSAEVGEYLLASGISGKRIVVQHHGAGSDGLDELLTEAGAEVVSVTVYRWGPPPDPEVVRRSARQAGAGEADAVLFTSAPGAASWLAVAEEAGVLDDIRRRAATGRLLLAAVGPITAGPLLSADLETTIADRGRLGSLARCVIAHFGGGRAPSLETDAGRLEVRSGGVLIDERFVPLSHTAARLIEALFVAGGRVLSRAEIGRVLPGSDRNGHAVEVAVARLRESLCGAELVQTVVKRGYRLAVIEY
;
A
#
# COMPACT_ATOMS: atom_id res chain seq x y z
N MET A 1 -12.61 -23.80 30.03
CA MET A 1 -11.30 -23.33 29.53
C MET A 1 -11.57 -22.68 28.20
N THR A 2 -11.60 -21.34 28.19
CA THR A 2 -11.87 -20.48 27.05
C THR A 2 -10.67 -20.53 26.11
N ASN A 3 -10.81 -21.22 24.99
CA ASN A 3 -9.78 -21.25 23.97
C ASN A 3 -9.92 -19.95 23.17
N THR A 4 -9.13 -18.94 23.52
CA THR A 4 -8.81 -17.79 22.68
C THR A 4 -8.39 -18.30 21.29
N PRO A 5 -8.68 -17.62 20.17
CA PRO A 5 -8.22 -18.10 18.88
C PRO A 5 -6.70 -18.20 18.96
N THR A 6 -6.13 -19.34 18.56
CA THR A 6 -4.69 -19.36 18.35
C THR A 6 -4.41 -18.32 17.29
N LEU A 7 -3.56 -17.35 17.62
CA LEU A 7 -3.09 -16.24 16.78
C LEU A 7 -2.57 -16.67 15.38
N ASP A 8 -2.50 -17.97 15.12
CA ASP A 8 -1.95 -18.63 13.93
C ASP A 8 -2.89 -18.63 12.72
N SER A 9 -4.20 -18.39 12.87
CA SER A 9 -5.17 -18.35 11.75
C SER A 9 -5.97 -17.04 11.62
N ALA A 10 -5.50 -15.95 12.24
CA ALA A 10 -6.20 -14.67 12.29
C ALA A 10 -6.58 -14.07 10.91
N LEU A 11 -5.92 -14.51 9.84
CA LEU A 11 -6.17 -14.07 8.47
C LEU A 11 -6.81 -15.16 7.59
N ALA A 12 -7.34 -16.23 8.19
CA ALA A 12 -7.99 -17.30 7.45
C ALA A 12 -9.08 -16.75 6.53
N GLY A 13 -9.04 -17.16 5.26
CA GLY A 13 -9.98 -16.73 4.23
C GLY A 13 -9.77 -15.31 3.71
N CYS A 14 -8.77 -14.58 4.19
CA CYS A 14 -8.45 -13.24 3.70
C CYS A 14 -7.57 -13.32 2.46
N THR A 15 -7.97 -12.63 1.39
CA THR A 15 -7.10 -12.36 0.24
C THR A 15 -6.46 -10.99 0.41
N ILE A 16 -5.14 -10.93 0.39
CA ILE A 16 -4.37 -9.69 0.60
C ILE A 16 -3.50 -9.40 -0.62
N ILE A 17 -3.66 -8.20 -1.19
CA ILE A 17 -2.80 -7.70 -2.26
C ILE A 17 -1.63 -6.95 -1.66
N VAL A 18 -0.41 -7.25 -2.12
CA VAL A 18 0.81 -6.49 -1.80
C VAL A 18 1.24 -5.73 -3.04
N ALA A 19 1.02 -4.42 -3.05
CA ALA A 19 1.31 -3.52 -4.18
C ALA A 19 2.79 -3.08 -4.23
N ALA A 20 3.68 -3.90 -3.67
CA ALA A 20 5.09 -3.59 -3.50
C ALA A 20 5.97 -4.67 -4.12
N ASP A 21 7.14 -4.26 -4.61
CA ASP A 21 8.15 -5.16 -5.16
C ASP A 21 9.16 -5.62 -4.09
N ARG A 22 9.96 -4.68 -3.57
CA ARG A 22 11.03 -4.95 -2.62
C ARG A 22 10.53 -5.54 -1.29
N ARG A 23 11.11 -6.66 -0.88
CA ARG A 23 10.75 -7.40 0.37
C ARG A 23 9.26 -7.78 0.46
N SER A 24 8.56 -7.82 -0.68
CA SER A 24 7.18 -8.31 -0.76
C SER A 24 7.06 -9.77 -0.34
N VAL A 25 8.11 -10.57 -0.58
CA VAL A 25 8.21 -11.98 -0.12
C VAL A 25 8.14 -12.06 1.39
N ASP A 26 8.92 -11.25 2.11
CA ASP A 26 8.95 -11.26 3.58
C ASP A 26 7.57 -10.89 4.16
N LEU A 27 6.94 -9.86 3.60
CA LEU A 27 5.62 -9.42 4.01
C LEU A 27 4.55 -10.48 3.70
N ALA A 28 4.59 -11.07 2.50
CA ALA A 28 3.69 -12.15 2.10
C ALA A 28 3.82 -13.34 3.06
N THR A 29 5.06 -13.81 3.28
CA THR A 29 5.36 -14.92 4.19
C THR A 29 4.82 -14.67 5.60
N ALA A 30 4.97 -13.44 6.11
CA ALA A 30 4.48 -13.08 7.44
C ALA A 30 2.95 -13.15 7.55
N LEU A 31 2.22 -12.81 6.48
CA LEU A 31 0.76 -12.85 6.42
C LEU A 31 0.23 -14.25 6.13
N GLU A 32 0.87 -15.00 5.22
CA GLU A 32 0.54 -16.39 4.88
C GLU A 32 0.71 -17.30 6.10
N ARG A 33 1.71 -17.07 6.94
CA ARG A 33 1.88 -17.74 8.24
C ARG A 33 0.70 -17.53 9.20
N ARG A 34 -0.17 -16.56 8.94
CA ARG A 34 -1.40 -16.29 9.71
C ARG A 34 -2.68 -16.72 8.97
N GLY A 35 -2.55 -17.43 7.85
CA GLY A 35 -3.66 -18.01 7.09
C GLY A 35 -4.16 -17.18 5.90
N ALA A 36 -3.51 -16.06 5.56
CA ALA A 36 -3.89 -15.25 4.40
C ALA A 36 -3.50 -15.91 3.08
N GLN A 37 -4.27 -15.65 2.04
CA GLN A 37 -3.85 -15.82 0.64
C GLN A 37 -3.26 -14.50 0.15
N VAL A 38 -1.97 -14.47 -0.21
CA VAL A 38 -1.31 -13.22 -0.62
C VAL A 38 -1.08 -13.18 -2.13
N HIS A 39 -1.48 -12.08 -2.75
CA HIS A 39 -1.23 -11.76 -4.15
C HIS A 39 -0.23 -10.61 -4.24
N ARG A 40 0.97 -10.90 -4.75
CA ARG A 40 1.97 -9.86 -5.02
C ARG A 40 1.65 -9.22 -6.37
N ALA A 41 1.42 -7.92 -6.36
CA ALA A 41 1.11 -7.12 -7.54
C ALA A 41 1.95 -5.84 -7.53
N PRO A 42 3.28 -5.93 -7.69
CA PRO A 42 4.16 -4.78 -7.65
C PRO A 42 3.76 -3.76 -8.73
N ALA A 43 3.28 -2.60 -8.29
CA ALA A 43 2.79 -1.55 -9.19
C ALA A 43 3.90 -0.78 -9.90
N LEU A 44 5.15 -1.04 -9.56
CA LEU A 44 6.34 -0.46 -10.16
C LEU A 44 7.54 -1.38 -9.92
N SER A 45 8.60 -1.18 -10.69
CA SER A 45 9.90 -1.84 -10.50
C SER A 45 10.97 -0.83 -10.10
N ILE A 46 12.06 -1.31 -9.51
CA ILE A 46 13.28 -0.51 -9.35
C ILE A 46 14.22 -0.84 -10.50
N VAL A 47 14.52 0.13 -11.33
CA VAL A 47 15.57 0.04 -12.34
C VAL A 47 16.83 0.64 -11.72
N ALA A 48 17.78 -0.22 -11.36
CA ALA A 48 19.11 0.21 -10.98
C ALA A 48 19.79 0.83 -12.22
N ASN A 49 20.39 2.02 -12.05
CA ASN A 49 21.22 2.73 -13.02
C ASN A 49 20.83 2.53 -14.48
N ALA A 50 19.79 3.26 -14.92
CA ALA A 50 19.52 3.41 -16.34
C ALA A 50 20.62 4.20 -17.08
N ASP A 51 21.55 4.87 -16.36
CA ASP A 51 22.67 5.60 -16.95
C ASP A 51 23.83 5.86 -15.93
N ASP A 52 24.71 4.87 -15.73
CA ASP A 52 25.91 5.04 -14.88
C ASP A 52 26.80 6.20 -15.35
N ALA A 53 26.86 6.43 -16.67
CA ALA A 53 27.67 7.48 -17.25
C ALA A 53 27.18 8.88 -16.83
N GLU A 54 25.87 9.11 -16.82
CA GLU A 54 25.29 10.38 -16.37
C GLU A 54 25.52 10.62 -14.87
N LEU A 55 25.39 9.57 -14.04
CA LEU A 55 25.68 9.69 -12.60
C LEU A 55 27.15 10.04 -12.36
N MET A 56 28.07 9.41 -13.08
CA MET A 56 29.51 9.70 -12.97
C MET A 56 29.85 11.08 -13.51
N LEU A 57 29.27 11.50 -14.64
CA LEU A 57 29.45 12.85 -15.19
C LEU A 57 29.06 13.93 -14.17
N ARG A 58 27.90 13.77 -13.51
CA ARG A 58 27.47 14.70 -12.45
C ARG A 58 28.38 14.64 -11.23
N THR A 59 28.85 13.45 -10.86
CA THR A 59 29.80 13.28 -9.75
C THR A 59 31.11 14.02 -10.03
N GLU A 60 31.65 13.92 -11.24
CA GLU A 60 32.85 14.67 -11.65
C GLU A 60 32.63 16.19 -11.68
N GLN A 61 31.44 16.65 -12.10
CA GLN A 61 31.07 18.06 -12.04
C GLN A 61 31.02 18.56 -10.59
N LEU A 62 30.49 17.78 -9.66
CA LEU A 62 30.44 18.11 -8.23
C LEU A 62 31.83 18.08 -7.58
N ILE A 63 32.73 17.21 -8.05
CA ILE A 63 34.13 17.23 -7.62
C ILE A 63 34.83 18.51 -8.10
N SER A 64 34.58 18.90 -9.35
CA SER A 64 35.23 20.05 -9.99
C SER A 64 34.68 21.40 -9.49
N ALA A 65 33.38 21.44 -9.19
CA ALA A 65 32.67 22.57 -8.60
C ALA A 65 31.88 22.09 -7.37
N PRO A 66 32.52 22.05 -6.19
CA PRO A 66 31.91 21.58 -4.94
C PRO A 66 30.63 22.35 -4.59
N PRO A 67 29.59 21.66 -4.10
CA PRO A 67 28.37 22.30 -3.65
C PRO A 67 28.58 22.99 -2.29
N ASP A 68 27.82 24.06 -2.04
CA ASP A 68 27.67 24.66 -0.71
C ASP A 68 26.78 23.80 0.20
N ILE A 69 25.77 23.14 -0.37
CA ILE A 69 24.72 22.41 0.36
C ILE A 69 24.50 21.05 -0.28
N VAL A 70 24.39 20.00 0.55
CA VAL A 70 24.03 18.64 0.13
C VAL A 70 22.70 18.26 0.75
N VAL A 71 21.67 18.15 -0.08
CA VAL A 71 20.36 17.65 0.35
C VAL A 71 20.27 16.16 0.07
N VAL A 72 20.01 15.37 1.11
CA VAL A 72 19.79 13.92 0.99
C VAL A 72 18.32 13.58 1.25
N THR A 73 17.62 13.17 0.19
CA THR A 73 16.24 12.73 0.34
C THR A 73 16.19 11.31 0.89
N THR A 74 16.99 10.36 0.40
CA THR A 74 16.91 8.95 0.85
C THR A 74 18.26 8.36 1.22
N GLY A 75 18.29 7.56 2.29
CA GLY A 75 19.52 6.86 2.63
C GLY A 75 19.94 5.80 1.61
N VAL A 76 19.01 5.20 0.88
CA VAL A 76 19.35 4.22 -0.18
C VAL A 76 19.99 4.92 -1.37
N GLY A 77 19.43 6.06 -1.79
CA GLY A 77 19.98 6.82 -2.91
C GLY A 77 21.35 7.41 -2.59
N PHE A 78 21.56 7.96 -1.39
CA PHE A 78 22.87 8.49 -1.00
C PHE A 78 23.95 7.42 -0.85
N ARG A 79 23.64 6.28 -0.19
CA ARG A 79 24.59 5.15 -0.15
C ARG A 79 24.93 4.65 -1.54
N GLY A 80 23.92 4.44 -2.39
CA GLY A 80 24.15 4.00 -3.77
C GLY A 80 25.01 4.99 -4.55
N TRP A 81 24.88 6.31 -4.31
CA TRP A 81 25.75 7.31 -4.95
C TRP A 81 27.20 7.15 -4.49
N MET A 82 27.43 7.05 -3.19
CA MET A 82 28.77 6.89 -2.62
C MET A 82 29.42 5.55 -3.04
N ASP A 83 28.63 4.47 -3.05
CA ASP A 83 29.06 3.15 -3.50
C ASP A 83 29.45 3.19 -4.99
N ALA A 84 28.61 3.80 -5.86
CA ALA A 84 28.92 3.94 -7.28
C ALA A 84 30.18 4.80 -7.51
N ALA A 85 30.35 5.89 -6.75
CA ALA A 85 31.57 6.69 -6.82
C ALA A 85 32.81 5.89 -6.39
N HIS A 86 32.70 5.06 -5.36
CA HIS A 86 33.78 4.17 -4.92
C HIS A 86 34.13 3.11 -5.98
N GLU A 87 33.13 2.47 -6.59
CA GLU A 87 33.33 1.51 -7.68
C GLU A 87 34.07 2.11 -8.89
N HIS A 88 33.94 3.43 -9.10
CA HIS A 88 34.63 4.18 -10.15
C HIS A 88 35.94 4.86 -9.67
N GLY A 89 36.38 4.62 -8.42
CA GLY A 89 37.62 5.19 -7.87
C GLY A 89 37.56 6.70 -7.62
N LEU A 90 36.36 7.25 -7.38
CA LEU A 90 36.12 8.68 -7.13
C LEU A 90 35.83 8.98 -5.64
N ASP A 91 35.81 7.97 -4.77
CA ASP A 91 35.45 8.05 -3.35
C ASP A 91 36.23 9.11 -2.56
N GLU A 92 37.56 9.12 -2.64
CA GLU A 92 38.36 10.11 -1.91
C GLU A 92 38.09 11.54 -2.43
N ARG A 93 37.92 11.68 -3.75
CA ARG A 93 37.72 12.97 -4.42
C ARG A 93 36.35 13.57 -4.12
N ILE A 94 35.28 12.77 -4.22
CA ILE A 94 33.94 13.22 -3.86
C ILE A 94 33.85 13.46 -2.35
N GLY A 95 34.48 12.61 -1.54
CA GLY A 95 34.56 12.78 -0.09
C GLY A 95 35.20 14.12 0.31
N ALA A 96 36.30 14.49 -0.35
CA ALA A 96 36.95 15.78 -0.15
C ALA A 96 36.09 16.96 -0.62
N ALA A 97 35.44 16.84 -1.78
CA ALA A 97 34.59 17.90 -2.33
C ALA A 97 33.38 18.19 -1.44
N LEU A 98 32.75 17.17 -0.87
CA LEU A 98 31.55 17.34 -0.04
C LEU A 98 31.85 17.75 1.42
N ARG A 99 33.09 17.63 1.90
CA ARG A 99 33.44 17.80 3.33
C ARG A 99 33.07 19.17 3.91
N GLY A 100 33.13 20.23 3.10
CA GLY A 100 32.81 21.59 3.53
C GLY A 100 31.35 21.98 3.34
N ALA A 101 30.52 21.10 2.78
CA ALA A 101 29.13 21.41 2.48
C ALA A 101 28.23 21.30 3.72
N HIS A 102 27.17 22.09 3.75
CA HIS A 102 26.09 22.00 4.73
C HIS A 102 25.14 20.86 4.35
N PHE A 103 25.07 19.81 5.16
CA PHE A 103 24.25 18.62 4.89
C PHE A 103 22.86 18.74 5.50
N VAL A 104 21.85 18.54 4.64
CA VAL A 104 20.44 18.53 5.00
C VAL A 104 19.85 17.15 4.74
N ALA A 105 19.32 16.51 5.77
CA ALA A 105 18.64 15.23 5.65
C ALA A 105 17.13 15.40 5.69
N ARG A 106 16.41 14.80 4.73
CA ARG A 106 14.94 14.72 4.75
C ARG A 106 14.40 13.70 5.80
N GLY A 107 15.17 13.33 6.82
CA GLY A 107 14.70 12.43 7.88
C GLY A 107 15.70 11.36 8.32
N PRO A 108 15.32 10.48 9.27
CA PRO A 108 16.24 9.60 10.00
C PRO A 108 17.05 8.64 9.11
N LYS A 109 16.47 8.16 8.01
CA LYS A 109 17.16 7.23 7.08
C LYS A 109 18.22 7.93 6.23
N ALA A 110 17.96 9.17 5.82
CA ALA A 110 18.92 10.00 5.11
C ALA A 110 20.05 10.39 6.06
N HIS A 111 19.70 10.83 7.27
CA HIS A 111 20.66 11.15 8.33
C HIS A 111 21.61 9.98 8.62
N GLY A 112 21.08 8.77 8.83
CA GLY A 112 21.91 7.59 9.07
C GLY A 112 22.83 7.24 7.89
N ALA A 113 22.45 7.53 6.65
CA ALA A 113 23.31 7.32 5.48
C ALA A 113 24.44 8.34 5.38
N ILE A 114 24.15 9.62 5.70
CA ILE A 114 25.16 10.69 5.80
C ILE A 114 26.24 10.29 6.83
N GLN A 115 25.82 9.83 8.01
CA GLN A 115 26.73 9.36 9.06
C GLN A 115 27.58 8.16 8.64
N GLN A 116 26.97 7.18 7.96
CA GLN A 116 27.67 5.99 7.46
C GLN A 116 28.75 6.34 6.43
N ALA A 117 28.55 7.40 5.64
CA ALA A 117 29.53 7.91 4.70
C ALA A 117 30.61 8.81 5.34
N GLY A 118 30.58 9.00 6.68
CA GLY A 118 31.56 9.80 7.41
C GLY A 118 31.27 11.30 7.45
N PHE A 119 30.07 11.74 7.04
CA PHE A 119 29.63 13.13 7.12
C PHE A 119 28.72 13.35 8.34
N THR A 120 28.48 14.61 8.69
CA THR A 120 27.51 15.01 9.72
C THR A 120 26.36 15.74 9.04
N ALA A 121 25.11 15.40 9.37
CA ALA A 121 23.99 16.22 8.93
C ALA A 121 23.84 17.43 9.87
N ASP A 122 23.84 18.62 9.30
CA ASP A 122 23.68 19.87 10.03
C ASP A 122 22.21 20.13 10.38
N TRP A 123 21.29 19.59 9.59
CA TRP A 123 19.85 19.65 9.87
C TRP A 123 19.11 18.41 9.36
N VAL A 124 18.07 18.00 10.08
CA VAL A 124 17.24 16.83 9.76
C VAL A 124 15.76 17.20 9.87
N ALA A 125 15.01 17.00 8.79
CA ALA A 125 13.57 17.23 8.74
C ALA A 125 12.82 16.31 9.72
N GLU A 126 11.96 16.88 10.55
CA GLU A 126 11.15 16.13 11.53
C GLU A 126 9.95 15.43 10.88
N SER A 127 9.34 16.06 9.87
CA SER A 127 8.17 15.54 9.14
C SER A 127 8.51 14.46 8.11
N GLU A 128 9.80 14.28 7.81
CA GLU A 128 10.31 13.43 6.74
C GLU A 128 9.84 13.83 5.32
N THR A 129 9.50 15.11 5.10
CA THR A 129 9.01 15.65 3.82
C THR A 129 10.03 16.55 3.10
N SER A 130 9.96 16.59 1.77
CA SER A 130 10.76 17.52 0.96
C SER A 130 10.26 18.96 1.08
N ALA A 131 8.98 19.16 1.41
CA ALA A 131 8.40 20.48 1.66
C ALA A 131 9.09 21.18 2.85
N GLU A 132 9.23 20.48 3.98
CA GLU A 132 9.93 21.03 5.16
C GLU A 132 11.41 21.34 4.86
N VAL A 133 12.08 20.49 4.06
CA VAL A 133 13.44 20.75 3.58
C VAL A 133 13.50 22.06 2.78
N GLY A 134 12.54 22.25 1.87
CA GLY A 134 12.41 23.47 1.08
C GLY A 134 12.19 24.70 1.95
N GLU A 135 11.24 24.66 2.88
CA GLU A 135 10.96 25.75 3.83
C GLU A 135 12.19 26.14 4.65
N TYR A 136 12.91 25.14 5.19
CA TYR A 136 14.14 25.36 5.93
C TYR A 136 15.22 26.06 5.09
N LEU A 137 15.45 25.59 3.85
CA LEU A 137 16.46 26.14 2.95
C LEU A 137 16.11 27.57 2.52
N LEU A 138 14.85 27.84 2.20
CA LEU A 138 14.38 29.19 1.86
C LEU A 138 14.58 30.16 3.02
N ALA A 139 14.23 29.75 4.24
CA ALA A 139 14.43 30.55 5.44
C ALA A 139 15.92 30.81 5.75
N SER A 140 16.82 29.89 5.33
CA SER A 140 18.27 30.00 5.55
C SER A 140 18.97 30.93 4.55
N GLY A 141 18.32 31.28 3.42
CA GLY A 141 18.88 32.13 2.38
C GLY A 141 19.87 31.40 1.47
N ILE A 142 19.41 31.04 0.27
CA ILE A 142 20.15 30.18 -0.68
C ILE A 142 20.51 30.84 -2.01
N SER A 143 20.26 32.13 -2.15
CA SER A 143 20.57 32.85 -3.39
C SER A 143 22.07 32.80 -3.69
N GLY A 144 22.42 32.38 -4.91
CA GLY A 144 23.81 32.21 -5.37
C GLY A 144 24.52 30.96 -4.82
N LYS A 145 23.84 30.11 -4.05
CA LYS A 145 24.40 28.86 -3.51
C LYS A 145 24.29 27.73 -4.52
N ARG A 146 25.31 26.88 -4.57
CA ARG A 146 25.28 25.62 -5.33
C ARG A 146 24.77 24.50 -4.44
N ILE A 147 23.66 23.88 -4.80
CA ILE A 147 22.99 22.85 -4.01
C ILE A 147 22.95 21.56 -4.82
N VAL A 148 23.50 20.48 -4.27
CA VAL A 148 23.24 19.14 -4.81
C VAL A 148 22.06 18.52 -4.10
N VAL A 149 21.11 17.98 -4.85
CA VAL A 149 19.94 17.27 -4.31
C VAL A 149 20.01 15.81 -4.74
N GLN A 150 20.28 14.93 -3.78
CA GLN A 150 20.18 13.49 -3.94
C GLN A 150 18.70 13.10 -3.85
N HIS A 151 18.09 12.76 -4.98
CA HIS A 151 16.66 12.43 -5.13
C HIS A 151 16.33 10.95 -4.93
N HIS A 152 15.08 10.66 -4.56
CA HIS A 152 14.56 9.30 -4.71
C HIS A 152 14.33 8.99 -6.21
N GLY A 153 14.04 7.73 -6.53
CA GLY A 153 13.96 7.31 -7.93
C GLY A 153 12.78 7.80 -8.77
N ALA A 154 12.03 8.80 -8.28
CA ALA A 154 11.05 9.52 -9.10
C ALA A 154 11.59 10.86 -9.61
N GLY A 155 12.81 11.27 -9.19
CA GLY A 155 13.38 12.58 -9.49
C GLY A 155 12.90 13.67 -8.52
N SER A 156 13.00 14.93 -8.95
CA SER A 156 12.50 16.10 -8.22
C SER A 156 11.00 16.01 -8.00
N ASP A 157 10.57 16.30 -6.78
CA ASP A 157 9.18 16.44 -6.36
C ASP A 157 8.76 17.93 -6.23
N GLY A 158 9.41 18.81 -7.00
CA GLY A 158 9.22 20.26 -6.96
C GLY A 158 10.28 21.00 -6.14
N LEU A 159 11.14 20.28 -5.42
CA LEU A 159 12.20 20.88 -4.61
C LEU A 159 13.25 21.58 -5.49
N ASP A 160 13.64 21.01 -6.62
CA ASP A 160 14.66 21.61 -7.49
C ASP A 160 14.16 22.95 -8.06
N GLU A 161 12.90 22.97 -8.50
CA GLU A 161 12.21 24.16 -9.01
C GLU A 161 12.14 25.25 -7.93
N LEU A 162 11.69 24.90 -6.72
CA LEU A 162 11.59 25.81 -5.58
C LEU A 162 12.94 26.46 -5.23
N LEU A 163 14.01 25.66 -5.17
CA LEU A 163 15.35 26.15 -4.83
C LEU A 163 15.93 27.02 -5.96
N THR A 164 15.68 26.65 -7.22
CA THR A 164 16.11 27.42 -8.38
C THR A 164 15.40 28.78 -8.44
N GLU A 165 14.10 28.83 -8.19
CA GLU A 165 13.31 30.07 -8.12
C GLU A 165 13.81 31.02 -7.02
N ALA A 166 14.36 30.48 -5.94
CA ALA A 166 15.02 31.25 -4.88
C ALA A 166 16.47 31.68 -5.21
N GLY A 167 16.94 31.39 -6.43
CA GLY A 167 18.23 31.82 -6.95
C GLY A 167 19.41 30.89 -6.65
N ALA A 168 19.17 29.64 -6.25
CA ALA A 168 20.21 28.64 -6.12
C ALA A 168 20.57 28.00 -7.47
N GLU A 169 21.81 27.52 -7.60
CA GLU A 169 22.21 26.61 -8.67
C GLU A 169 22.00 25.17 -8.19
N VAL A 170 21.02 24.47 -8.77
CA VAL A 170 20.65 23.11 -8.34
C VAL A 170 21.25 22.04 -9.24
N VAL A 171 21.90 21.05 -8.63
CA VAL A 171 22.41 19.84 -9.28
C VAL A 171 21.66 18.61 -8.76
N SER A 172 20.83 18.00 -9.59
CA SER A 172 20.05 16.82 -9.21
C SER A 172 20.89 15.55 -9.34
N VAL A 173 20.83 14.64 -8.35
CA VAL A 173 21.49 13.33 -8.41
C VAL A 173 20.47 12.23 -8.14
N THR A 174 20.27 11.33 -9.11
CA THR A 174 19.32 10.20 -9.00
C THR A 174 20.06 8.90 -9.32
N VAL A 175 20.05 7.95 -8.37
CA VAL A 175 20.85 6.70 -8.44
C VAL A 175 20.01 5.49 -8.86
N TYR A 176 18.69 5.61 -8.83
CA TYR A 176 17.82 4.56 -9.35
C TYR A 176 16.58 5.23 -9.91
N ARG A 177 15.84 4.55 -10.79
CA ARG A 177 14.57 5.06 -11.27
C ARG A 177 13.46 4.05 -11.01
N TRP A 178 12.25 4.54 -10.82
CA TRP A 178 11.08 3.69 -10.89
C TRP A 178 10.81 3.31 -12.34
N GLY A 179 10.74 2.02 -12.61
CA GLY A 179 10.31 1.48 -13.89
C GLY A 179 8.84 1.05 -13.86
N PRO A 180 8.28 0.66 -15.02
CA PRO A 180 6.94 0.11 -15.09
C PRO A 180 6.80 -1.15 -14.21
N PRO A 181 5.57 -1.54 -13.85
CA PRO A 181 5.36 -2.81 -13.17
C PRO A 181 5.94 -3.97 -14.01
N PRO A 182 6.57 -4.97 -13.38
CA PRO A 182 7.10 -6.15 -14.08
C PRO A 182 6.04 -6.88 -14.93
N ASP A 183 4.79 -6.88 -14.46
CA ASP A 183 3.63 -7.40 -15.19
C ASP A 183 2.43 -6.46 -14.99
N PRO A 184 2.11 -5.61 -15.99
CA PRO A 184 0.97 -4.69 -15.91
C PRO A 184 -0.39 -5.37 -15.75
N GLU A 185 -0.58 -6.59 -16.27
CA GLU A 185 -1.85 -7.31 -16.16
C GLU A 185 -2.08 -7.81 -14.74
N VAL A 186 -1.02 -8.23 -14.02
CA VAL A 186 -1.12 -8.59 -12.60
C VAL A 186 -1.61 -7.40 -11.77
N VAL A 187 -1.12 -6.19 -12.03
CA VAL A 187 -1.55 -4.97 -11.33
C VAL A 187 -3.00 -4.65 -11.68
N ARG A 188 -3.37 -4.67 -12.96
CA ARG A 188 -4.75 -4.44 -13.43
C ARG A 188 -5.73 -5.43 -12.81
N ARG A 189 -5.38 -6.72 -12.77
CA ARG A 189 -6.18 -7.75 -12.10
C ARG A 189 -6.32 -7.46 -10.62
N SER A 190 -5.24 -7.07 -9.94
CA SER A 190 -5.30 -6.76 -8.50
C SER A 190 -6.24 -5.59 -8.19
N ALA A 191 -6.25 -4.53 -9.01
CA ALA A 191 -7.19 -3.41 -8.87
C ALA A 191 -8.64 -3.87 -9.06
N ARG A 192 -8.91 -4.68 -10.09
CA ARG A 192 -10.23 -5.28 -10.31
C ARG A 192 -10.68 -6.17 -9.16
N GLN A 193 -9.78 -7.00 -8.62
CA GLN A 193 -10.07 -7.84 -7.46
C GLN A 193 -10.46 -7.00 -6.23
N ALA A 194 -9.72 -5.92 -5.97
CA ALA A 194 -10.03 -5.00 -4.87
C ALA A 194 -11.41 -4.36 -5.02
N GLY A 195 -11.75 -3.86 -6.22
CA GLY A 195 -13.07 -3.27 -6.50
C GLY A 195 -14.22 -4.30 -6.47
N ALA A 196 -13.97 -5.53 -6.91
CA ALA A 196 -14.97 -6.60 -6.99
C ALA A 196 -15.25 -7.33 -5.67
N GLY A 197 -14.46 -7.08 -4.62
CA GLY A 197 -14.56 -7.79 -3.34
C GLY A 197 -13.87 -9.14 -3.29
N GLU A 198 -12.93 -9.36 -4.19
CA GLU A 198 -12.11 -10.56 -4.24
C GLU A 198 -10.81 -10.41 -3.44
N ALA A 199 -10.59 -9.22 -2.87
CA ALA A 199 -9.53 -8.92 -1.91
C ALA A 199 -10.10 -8.21 -0.68
N ASP A 200 -9.57 -8.54 0.48
CA ASP A 200 -9.93 -7.93 1.76
C ASP A 200 -8.98 -6.78 2.13
N ALA A 201 -7.75 -6.78 1.60
CA ALA A 201 -6.79 -5.71 1.85
C ALA A 201 -5.84 -5.45 0.67
N VAL A 202 -5.37 -4.20 0.56
CA VAL A 202 -4.26 -3.79 -0.32
C VAL A 202 -3.20 -3.07 0.50
N LEU A 203 -1.95 -3.53 0.42
CA LEU A 203 -0.84 -3.06 1.23
C LEU A 203 0.18 -2.28 0.40
N PHE A 204 0.55 -1.10 0.90
CA PHE A 204 1.45 -0.16 0.24
C PHE A 204 2.67 0.14 1.11
N THR A 205 3.84 0.17 0.47
CA THR A 205 5.13 0.41 1.15
C THR A 205 5.89 1.62 0.63
N SER A 206 5.38 2.28 -0.41
CA SER A 206 5.94 3.50 -0.99
C SER A 206 4.84 4.35 -1.62
N ALA A 207 4.98 5.67 -1.55
CA ALA A 207 4.04 6.60 -2.18
C ALA A 207 3.97 6.40 -3.71
N PRO A 208 5.10 6.25 -4.44
CA PRO A 208 5.04 5.98 -5.88
C PRO A 208 4.31 4.67 -6.22
N GLY A 209 4.44 3.63 -5.38
CA GLY A 209 3.75 2.36 -5.59
C GLY A 209 2.24 2.50 -5.38
N ALA A 210 1.82 3.27 -4.37
CA ALA A 210 0.42 3.60 -4.17
C ALA A 210 -0.16 4.43 -5.33
N ALA A 211 0.54 5.49 -5.75
CA ALA A 211 0.12 6.32 -6.88
C ALA A 211 0.00 5.52 -8.18
N SER A 212 0.99 4.67 -8.49
CA SER A 212 0.95 3.83 -9.70
C SER A 212 -0.21 2.83 -9.66
N TRP A 213 -0.46 2.19 -8.52
CA TRP A 213 -1.59 1.27 -8.37
C TRP A 213 -2.94 1.99 -8.51
N LEU A 214 -3.07 3.20 -7.97
CA LEU A 214 -4.27 4.03 -8.10
C LEU A 214 -4.53 4.44 -9.55
N ALA A 215 -3.50 4.85 -10.28
CA ALA A 215 -3.62 5.17 -11.70
C ALA A 215 -4.16 3.96 -12.49
N VAL A 216 -3.65 2.75 -12.21
CA VAL A 216 -4.17 1.52 -12.83
C VAL A 216 -5.63 1.25 -12.44
N ALA A 217 -6.02 1.54 -11.19
CA ALA A 217 -7.40 1.38 -10.73
C ALA A 217 -8.37 2.37 -11.42
N GLU A 218 -7.92 3.60 -11.65
CA GLU A 218 -8.64 4.63 -12.39
C GLU A 218 -8.80 4.25 -13.86
N GLU A 219 -7.70 3.87 -14.53
CA GLU A 219 -7.71 3.38 -15.92
C GLU A 219 -8.62 2.15 -16.10
N ALA A 220 -8.68 1.28 -15.10
CA ALA A 220 -9.55 0.10 -15.12
C ALA A 220 -11.02 0.42 -14.78
N GLY A 221 -11.34 1.66 -14.41
CA GLY A 221 -12.70 2.11 -14.07
C GLY A 221 -13.24 1.56 -12.75
N VAL A 222 -12.37 1.16 -11.81
CA VAL A 222 -12.75 0.50 -10.55
C VAL A 222 -12.45 1.34 -9.30
N LEU A 223 -11.94 2.56 -9.46
CA LEU A 223 -11.58 3.43 -8.34
C LEU A 223 -12.77 3.76 -7.42
N ASP A 224 -13.95 4.02 -7.99
CA ASP A 224 -15.16 4.31 -7.20
C ASP A 224 -15.65 3.09 -6.41
N ASP A 225 -15.50 1.89 -6.96
CA ASP A 225 -15.80 0.65 -6.25
C ASP A 225 -14.84 0.45 -5.07
N ILE A 226 -13.55 0.68 -5.28
CA ILE A 226 -12.53 0.64 -4.23
C ILE A 226 -12.85 1.66 -3.13
N ARG A 227 -13.19 2.90 -3.49
CA ARG A 227 -13.55 3.96 -2.53
C ARG A 227 -14.75 3.56 -1.68
N ARG A 228 -15.82 3.08 -2.30
CA ARG A 228 -17.02 2.62 -1.58
C ARG A 228 -16.71 1.46 -0.63
N ARG A 229 -15.87 0.52 -1.05
CA ARG A 229 -15.48 -0.63 -0.22
C ARG A 229 -14.58 -0.23 0.94
N ALA A 230 -13.65 0.70 0.71
CA ALA A 230 -12.81 1.26 1.78
C ALA A 230 -13.68 1.98 2.84
N ALA A 231 -14.58 2.86 2.41
CA ALA A 231 -15.48 3.62 3.29
C ALA A 231 -16.47 2.76 4.10
N THR A 232 -16.70 1.51 3.69
CA THR A 232 -17.57 0.55 4.40
C THR A 232 -16.77 -0.48 5.20
N GLY A 233 -15.45 -0.33 5.27
CA GLY A 233 -14.54 -1.29 5.90
C GLY A 233 -14.47 -2.66 5.22
N ARG A 234 -15.05 -2.82 4.01
CA ARG A 234 -15.05 -4.06 3.22
C ARG A 234 -13.76 -4.25 2.42
N LEU A 235 -12.88 -3.25 2.40
CA LEU A 235 -11.54 -3.31 1.84
C LEU A 235 -10.61 -2.48 2.72
N LEU A 236 -9.59 -3.11 3.30
CA LEU A 236 -8.57 -2.43 4.08
C LEU A 236 -7.45 -1.92 3.15
N LEU A 237 -7.34 -0.60 2.98
CA LEU A 237 -6.16 0.02 2.37
C LEU A 237 -5.17 0.37 3.48
N ALA A 238 -3.97 -0.21 3.46
CA ALA A 238 -2.99 -0.01 4.51
C ALA A 238 -1.63 0.44 3.98
N ALA A 239 -1.11 1.53 4.55
CA ALA A 239 0.17 2.12 4.21
C ALA A 239 1.18 1.92 5.35
N VAL A 240 2.44 1.69 4.98
CA VAL A 240 3.53 1.52 5.97
C VAL A 240 3.80 2.79 6.79
N GLY A 241 3.41 3.96 6.31
CA GLY A 241 3.64 5.26 6.96
C GLY A 241 2.93 6.42 6.24
N PRO A 242 2.92 7.63 6.84
CA PRO A 242 2.12 8.75 6.36
C PRO A 242 2.47 9.20 4.94
N ILE A 243 3.76 9.26 4.58
CA ILE A 243 4.18 9.59 3.21
C ILE A 243 3.62 8.60 2.19
N THR A 244 3.59 7.30 2.52
CA THR A 244 3.02 6.26 1.64
C THR A 244 1.51 6.37 1.52
N ALA A 245 0.84 6.86 2.57
CA ALA A 245 -0.61 7.07 2.57
C ALA A 245 -1.01 8.29 1.74
N GLY A 246 -0.12 9.28 1.55
CA GLY A 246 -0.40 10.53 0.83
C GLY A 246 -1.24 10.36 -0.43
N PRO A 247 -0.83 9.56 -1.44
CA PRO A 247 -1.60 9.35 -2.66
C PRO A 247 -3.00 8.77 -2.43
N LEU A 248 -3.18 7.90 -1.44
CA LEU A 248 -4.48 7.31 -1.10
C LEU A 248 -5.39 8.38 -0.47
N LEU A 249 -4.84 9.18 0.45
CA LEU A 249 -5.57 10.26 1.09
C LEU A 249 -5.99 11.35 0.09
N SER A 250 -5.11 11.72 -0.84
CA SER A 250 -5.42 12.67 -1.92
C SER A 250 -6.49 12.16 -2.89
N ALA A 251 -6.74 10.84 -2.93
CA ALA A 251 -7.79 10.22 -3.74
C ALA A 251 -9.11 10.00 -2.96
N ASP A 252 -9.23 10.58 -1.76
CA ASP A 252 -10.33 10.42 -0.81
C ASP A 252 -10.58 8.95 -0.42
N LEU A 253 -9.50 8.19 -0.23
CA LEU A 253 -9.57 6.79 0.20
C LEU A 253 -9.27 6.65 1.69
N GLU A 254 -10.21 6.05 2.42
CA GLU A 254 -10.01 5.68 3.82
C GLU A 254 -8.81 4.72 3.94
N THR A 255 -7.79 5.14 4.68
CA THR A 255 -6.48 4.49 4.71
C THR A 255 -6.01 4.29 6.14
N THR A 256 -5.59 3.08 6.46
CA THR A 256 -4.94 2.76 7.73
C THR A 256 -3.43 2.94 7.62
N ILE A 257 -2.83 3.66 8.57
CA ILE A 257 -1.39 3.89 8.62
C ILE A 257 -0.80 3.05 9.74
N ALA A 258 0.25 2.28 9.45
CA ALA A 258 0.94 1.49 10.47
C ALA A 258 1.67 2.39 11.50
N ASP A 259 1.65 2.00 12.78
CA ASP A 259 2.25 2.78 13.88
C ASP A 259 3.75 3.10 13.70
N ARG A 260 4.47 2.27 12.92
CA ARG A 260 5.88 2.45 12.62
C ARG A 260 6.13 2.17 11.15
N GLY A 261 7.00 2.97 10.53
CA GLY A 261 7.48 2.86 9.15
C GLY A 261 8.28 1.60 8.81
N ARG A 262 7.76 0.40 9.13
CA ARG A 262 8.41 -0.92 8.98
C ARG A 262 7.41 -1.99 8.57
N LEU A 263 7.85 -2.95 7.74
CA LEU A 263 7.01 -4.04 7.23
C LEU A 263 6.36 -4.88 8.33
N GLY A 264 7.10 -5.19 9.41
CA GLY A 264 6.53 -5.93 10.55
C GLY A 264 5.44 -5.15 11.31
N SER A 265 5.45 -3.82 11.26
CA SER A 265 4.35 -3.01 11.81
C SER A 265 3.14 -3.03 10.89
N LEU A 266 3.35 -2.92 9.58
CA LEU A 266 2.28 -3.05 8.58
C LEU A 266 1.59 -4.42 8.67
N ALA A 267 2.35 -5.51 8.74
CA ALA A 267 1.79 -6.85 8.91
C ALA A 267 0.96 -6.97 10.21
N ARG A 268 1.49 -6.48 11.35
CA ARG A 268 0.76 -6.49 12.62
C ARG A 268 -0.51 -5.66 12.58
N CYS A 269 -0.50 -4.52 11.89
CA CYS A 269 -1.68 -3.69 11.69
C CYS A 269 -2.81 -4.46 11.00
N VAL A 270 -2.49 -5.20 9.93
CA VAL A 270 -3.45 -6.03 9.20
C VAL A 270 -3.95 -7.20 10.04
N ILE A 271 -3.03 -7.90 10.73
CA ILE A 271 -3.37 -9.00 11.64
C ILE A 271 -4.29 -8.52 12.77
N ALA A 272 -4.02 -7.35 13.35
CA ALA A 272 -4.85 -6.78 14.40
C ALA A 272 -6.22 -6.31 13.88
N HIS A 273 -6.32 -5.86 12.63
CA HIS A 273 -7.59 -5.47 12.04
C HIS A 273 -8.54 -6.68 11.93
N PHE A 274 -8.09 -7.77 11.31
CA PHE A 274 -8.92 -8.96 11.07
C PHE A 274 -9.01 -9.89 12.29
N GLY A 275 -7.93 -10.05 13.07
CA GLY A 275 -7.90 -10.91 14.26
C GLY A 275 -8.37 -10.21 15.54
N GLY A 276 -8.45 -8.88 15.55
CA GLY A 276 -8.86 -8.09 16.72
C GLY A 276 -10.31 -7.59 16.67
N GLY A 277 -11.13 -8.12 15.75
CA GLY A 277 -12.55 -7.78 15.63
C GLY A 277 -12.85 -6.37 15.13
N ARG A 278 -11.89 -5.70 14.46
CA ARG A 278 -12.10 -4.37 13.87
C ARG A 278 -12.75 -4.43 12.48
N ALA A 279 -12.68 -5.58 11.81
CA ALA A 279 -13.36 -5.77 10.56
C ALA A 279 -14.90 -5.74 10.77
N PRO A 280 -15.68 -5.26 9.77
CA PRO A 280 -17.13 -5.22 9.87
C PRO A 280 -17.71 -6.60 10.19
N SER A 281 -18.67 -6.61 11.12
CA SER A 281 -19.37 -7.82 11.57
C SER A 281 -20.86 -7.56 11.76
N LEU A 282 -21.64 -8.64 11.79
CA LEU A 282 -23.07 -8.60 12.15
C LEU A 282 -23.34 -9.67 13.19
N GLU A 283 -24.17 -9.35 14.18
CA GLU A 283 -24.66 -10.32 15.16
C GLU A 283 -25.80 -11.13 14.54
N THR A 284 -25.71 -12.45 14.64
CA THR A 284 -26.68 -13.41 14.09
C THR A 284 -26.99 -14.49 15.12
N ASP A 285 -28.06 -15.25 14.94
CA ASP A 285 -28.38 -16.38 15.82
C ASP A 285 -27.30 -17.48 15.82
N ALA A 286 -26.45 -17.50 14.79
CA ALA A 286 -25.33 -18.44 14.69
C ALA A 286 -24.03 -17.90 15.33
N GLY A 287 -24.03 -16.67 15.85
CA GLY A 287 -22.87 -15.98 16.40
C GLY A 287 -22.48 -14.72 15.61
N ARG A 288 -21.32 -14.15 15.94
CA ARG A 288 -20.78 -12.98 15.26
C ARG A 288 -20.27 -13.37 13.87
N LEU A 289 -20.91 -12.83 12.83
CA LEU A 289 -20.57 -13.10 11.44
C LEU A 289 -19.63 -12.03 10.88
N GLU A 290 -18.49 -12.46 10.34
CA GLU A 290 -17.61 -11.63 9.51
C GLU A 290 -17.44 -12.24 8.12
N VAL A 291 -17.63 -11.44 7.07
CA VAL A 291 -17.44 -11.91 5.68
C VAL A 291 -16.03 -11.56 5.20
N ARG A 292 -15.32 -12.56 4.66
CA ARG A 292 -14.01 -12.46 3.99
C ARG A 292 -14.14 -12.83 2.50
N SER A 293 -13.16 -12.48 1.67
CA SER A 293 -13.20 -12.83 0.24
C SER A 293 -13.29 -14.35 -0.01
N GLY A 294 -12.64 -15.16 0.84
CA GLY A 294 -12.59 -16.62 0.73
C GLY A 294 -13.68 -17.37 1.51
N GLY A 295 -14.55 -16.68 2.25
CA GLY A 295 -15.53 -17.35 3.10
C GLY A 295 -16.13 -16.48 4.20
N VAL A 296 -16.59 -17.13 5.26
CA VAL A 296 -17.12 -16.43 6.44
C VAL A 296 -16.48 -16.93 7.71
N LEU A 297 -16.31 -16.04 8.67
CA LEU A 297 -15.96 -16.37 10.04
C LEU A 297 -17.23 -16.23 10.88
N ILE A 298 -17.61 -17.30 11.56
CA ILE A 298 -18.74 -17.30 12.50
C ILE A 298 -18.12 -17.58 13.89
N ASP A 299 -18.17 -16.57 14.75
CA ASP A 299 -17.35 -16.47 15.96
C ASP A 299 -15.87 -16.69 15.63
N GLU A 300 -15.31 -17.86 15.95
CA GLU A 300 -13.91 -18.22 15.68
C GLU A 300 -13.76 -19.30 14.60
N ARG A 301 -14.88 -19.77 14.03
CA ARG A 301 -14.89 -20.85 13.04
C ARG A 301 -14.94 -20.29 11.63
N PHE A 302 -13.85 -20.47 10.89
CA PHE A 302 -13.82 -20.15 9.47
C PHE A 302 -14.53 -21.23 8.65
N VAL A 303 -15.41 -20.80 7.74
CA VAL A 303 -16.12 -21.64 6.78
C VAL A 303 -15.72 -21.18 5.36
N PRO A 304 -14.94 -21.98 4.62
CA PRO A 304 -14.54 -21.65 3.26
C PRO A 304 -15.75 -21.67 2.33
N LEU A 305 -15.83 -20.70 1.42
CA LEU A 305 -16.91 -20.61 0.44
C LEU A 305 -16.34 -20.59 -0.99
N SER A 306 -17.13 -21.09 -1.94
CA SER A 306 -16.88 -20.82 -3.36
C SER A 306 -17.01 -19.31 -3.65
N HIS A 307 -16.36 -18.82 -4.72
CA HIS A 307 -16.44 -17.41 -5.14
C HIS A 307 -17.90 -16.91 -5.28
N THR A 308 -18.76 -17.71 -5.92
CA THR A 308 -20.20 -17.40 -6.05
C THR A 308 -20.88 -17.26 -4.69
N ALA A 309 -20.59 -18.16 -3.75
CA ALA A 309 -21.17 -18.15 -2.41
C ALA A 309 -20.64 -16.98 -1.56
N ALA A 310 -19.36 -16.64 -1.66
CA ALA A 310 -18.74 -15.50 -1.00
C ALA A 310 -19.36 -14.17 -1.48
N ARG A 311 -19.58 -14.00 -2.79
CA ARG A 311 -20.25 -12.81 -3.35
C ARG A 311 -21.71 -12.71 -2.90
N LEU A 312 -22.41 -13.84 -2.85
CA LEU A 312 -23.80 -13.87 -2.38
C LEU A 312 -23.91 -13.46 -0.91
N ILE A 313 -23.09 -14.05 -0.03
CA ILE A 313 -23.14 -13.74 1.40
C ILE A 313 -22.65 -12.31 1.67
N GLU A 314 -21.67 -11.79 0.91
CA GLU A 314 -21.26 -10.39 1.02
C GLU A 314 -22.41 -9.44 0.68
N ALA A 315 -23.17 -9.70 -0.40
CA ALA A 315 -24.32 -8.88 -0.74
C ALA A 315 -25.39 -8.89 0.36
N LEU A 316 -25.67 -10.05 0.96
CA LEU A 316 -26.60 -10.18 2.08
C LEU A 316 -26.08 -9.50 3.35
N PHE A 317 -24.78 -9.58 3.61
CA PHE A 317 -24.10 -8.92 4.71
C PHE A 317 -24.21 -7.39 4.59
N VAL A 318 -23.89 -6.82 3.42
CA VAL A 318 -24.05 -5.38 3.16
C VAL A 318 -25.51 -4.94 3.27
N ALA A 319 -26.47 -5.83 2.97
CA ALA A 319 -27.88 -5.54 3.13
C ALA A 319 -28.34 -5.50 4.60
N GLY A 320 -27.55 -6.01 5.56
CA GLY A 320 -27.78 -5.85 7.00
C GLY A 320 -29.17 -6.34 7.46
N GLY A 321 -29.66 -7.44 6.92
CA GLY A 321 -31.00 -7.98 7.22
C GLY A 321 -32.13 -7.51 6.30
N ARG A 322 -31.88 -6.52 5.43
CA ARG A 322 -32.80 -6.15 4.35
C ARG A 322 -32.97 -7.31 3.35
N VAL A 323 -34.20 -7.53 2.92
CA VAL A 323 -34.51 -8.53 1.89
C VAL A 323 -33.98 -8.07 0.54
N LEU A 324 -33.12 -8.89 -0.07
CA LEU A 324 -32.69 -8.76 -1.46
C LEU A 324 -33.57 -9.61 -2.36
N SER A 325 -34.12 -8.98 -3.40
CA SER A 325 -34.87 -9.68 -4.44
C SER A 325 -33.98 -10.64 -5.24
N ARG A 326 -34.59 -11.62 -5.91
CA ARG A 326 -33.87 -12.50 -6.85
C ARG A 326 -33.13 -11.71 -7.93
N ALA A 327 -33.72 -10.60 -8.39
CA ALA A 327 -33.10 -9.74 -9.40
C ALA A 327 -31.88 -8.98 -8.85
N GLU A 328 -31.94 -8.46 -7.61
CA GLU A 328 -30.77 -7.85 -6.95
C GLU A 328 -29.65 -8.86 -6.77
N ILE A 329 -29.95 -10.07 -6.30
CA ILE A 329 -28.96 -11.14 -6.14
C ILE A 329 -28.38 -11.55 -7.51
N GLY A 330 -29.22 -11.71 -8.52
CA GLY A 330 -28.77 -12.06 -9.87
C GLY A 330 -27.77 -11.06 -10.47
N ARG A 331 -27.80 -9.79 -10.07
CA ARG A 331 -26.82 -8.77 -10.53
C ARG A 331 -25.44 -8.93 -9.90
N VAL A 332 -25.35 -9.53 -8.71
CA VAL A 332 -24.08 -9.68 -7.98
C VAL A 332 -23.40 -11.02 -8.22
N LEU A 333 -24.12 -12.04 -8.73
CA LEU A 333 -23.56 -13.35 -9.03
C LEU A 333 -22.68 -13.32 -10.30
N PRO A 334 -21.56 -14.06 -10.33
CA PRO A 334 -20.72 -14.21 -11.51
C PRO A 334 -21.43 -15.03 -12.61
N GLY A 335 -21.22 -14.67 -13.88
CA GLY A 335 -21.76 -15.37 -15.06
C GLY A 335 -22.84 -14.60 -15.84
N SER A 336 -23.17 -15.11 -17.03
CA SER A 336 -24.14 -14.51 -17.97
C SER A 336 -25.61 -14.86 -17.67
N ASP A 337 -25.88 -16.01 -17.05
CA ASP A 337 -27.25 -16.47 -16.73
C ASP A 337 -27.72 -15.96 -15.37
N ARG A 338 -28.27 -14.74 -15.37
CA ARG A 338 -28.85 -14.07 -14.20
C ARG A 338 -30.31 -14.45 -13.96
N ASN A 339 -30.67 -15.72 -14.17
CA ASN A 339 -32.05 -16.19 -14.06
C ASN A 339 -32.40 -16.64 -12.62
N GLY A 340 -33.70 -16.73 -12.32
CA GLY A 340 -34.17 -17.05 -10.96
C GLY A 340 -33.72 -18.43 -10.44
N HIS A 341 -33.54 -19.40 -11.33
CA HIS A 341 -33.08 -20.74 -10.98
C HIS A 341 -31.61 -20.74 -10.53
N ALA A 342 -30.75 -19.99 -11.22
CA ALA A 342 -29.34 -19.85 -10.82
C ALA A 342 -29.20 -19.25 -9.41
N VAL A 343 -30.06 -18.29 -9.06
CA VAL A 343 -30.10 -17.71 -7.70
C VAL A 343 -30.50 -18.75 -6.66
N GLU A 344 -31.53 -19.56 -6.94
CA GLU A 344 -31.98 -20.62 -6.02
C GLU A 344 -30.89 -21.67 -5.79
N VAL A 345 -30.19 -22.09 -6.84
CA VAL A 345 -29.06 -23.03 -6.74
C VAL A 345 -27.91 -22.42 -5.94
N ALA A 346 -27.56 -21.15 -6.18
CA ALA A 346 -26.50 -20.46 -5.45
C ALA A 346 -26.82 -20.35 -3.94
N VAL A 347 -28.07 -20.01 -3.59
CA VAL A 347 -28.53 -19.95 -2.19
C VAL A 347 -28.51 -21.33 -1.55
N ALA A 348 -28.97 -22.38 -2.25
CA ALA A 348 -28.93 -23.74 -1.73
C ALA A 348 -27.50 -24.19 -1.39
N ARG A 349 -26.54 -23.94 -2.30
CA ARG A 349 -25.11 -24.26 -2.09
C ARG A 349 -24.48 -23.46 -0.94
N LEU A 350 -24.85 -22.18 -0.80
CA LEU A 350 -24.40 -21.36 0.32
C LEU A 350 -24.90 -21.95 1.65
N ARG A 351 -26.18 -22.31 1.76
CA ARG A 351 -26.74 -22.93 2.98
C ARG A 351 -26.09 -24.26 3.33
N GLU A 352 -25.82 -25.09 2.33
CA GLU A 352 -25.10 -26.35 2.49
C GLU A 352 -23.70 -26.12 3.07
N SER A 353 -22.97 -25.14 2.54
CA SER A 353 -21.63 -24.77 3.01
C SER A 353 -21.64 -24.23 4.45
N LEU A 354 -22.71 -23.53 4.84
CA LEU A 354 -22.93 -23.03 6.20
C LEU A 354 -23.42 -24.11 7.19
N CYS A 355 -23.41 -25.39 6.79
CA CYS A 355 -23.80 -26.55 7.60
C CYS A 355 -25.21 -26.41 8.23
N GLY A 356 -26.15 -25.77 7.54
CA GLY A 356 -27.54 -25.67 8.01
C GLY A 356 -27.81 -24.57 9.04
N ALA A 357 -26.85 -23.69 9.34
CA ALA A 357 -27.14 -22.47 10.09
C ALA A 357 -28.24 -21.66 9.37
N GLU A 358 -29.30 -21.25 10.06
CA GLU A 358 -30.43 -20.47 9.50
C GLU A 358 -30.05 -19.01 9.16
N LEU A 359 -28.78 -18.77 8.83
CA LEU A 359 -28.21 -17.47 8.49
C LEU A 359 -28.85 -16.85 7.25
N VAL A 360 -29.24 -17.65 6.27
CA VAL A 360 -29.86 -17.14 5.02
C VAL A 360 -31.31 -17.56 4.97
N GLN A 361 -32.22 -16.61 5.14
CA GLN A 361 -33.66 -16.85 5.20
C GLN A 361 -34.34 -16.56 3.85
N THR A 362 -35.30 -17.39 3.48
CA THR A 362 -36.17 -17.12 2.32
C THR A 362 -37.38 -16.32 2.78
N VAL A 363 -37.60 -15.15 2.20
CA VAL A 363 -38.83 -14.37 2.38
C VAL A 363 -39.74 -14.65 1.19
N VAL A 364 -40.80 -15.41 1.44
CA VAL A 364 -41.72 -15.93 0.42
C VAL A 364 -42.16 -14.81 -0.53
N LYS A 365 -42.02 -15.06 -1.85
CA LYS A 365 -42.31 -14.13 -2.96
C LYS A 365 -41.49 -12.84 -3.00
N ARG A 366 -40.61 -12.56 -2.02
CA ARG A 366 -39.83 -11.32 -1.96
C ARG A 366 -38.35 -11.53 -2.26
N GLY A 367 -37.73 -12.58 -1.74
CA GLY A 367 -36.31 -12.86 -1.97
C GLY A 367 -35.63 -13.49 -0.76
N TYR A 368 -34.41 -13.06 -0.46
CA TYR A 368 -33.57 -13.62 0.60
C TYR A 368 -33.00 -12.53 1.50
N ARG A 369 -32.78 -12.85 2.77
CA ARG A 369 -32.15 -11.95 3.74
C ARG A 369 -31.18 -12.71 4.64
N LEU A 370 -30.25 -11.97 5.24
CA LEU A 370 -29.44 -12.46 6.35
C LEU A 370 -30.26 -12.41 7.65
N ALA A 371 -30.19 -13.47 8.46
CA ALA A 371 -30.80 -13.53 9.79
C ALA A 371 -29.92 -12.79 10.81
N VAL A 372 -30.04 -11.46 10.82
CA VAL A 372 -29.37 -10.60 11.81
C VAL A 372 -30.25 -10.44 13.05
N ILE A 373 -29.64 -10.32 14.21
CA ILE A 373 -30.33 -9.95 15.45
C ILE A 373 -30.58 -8.44 15.38
N GLU A 374 -31.85 -8.05 15.27
CA GLU A 374 -32.26 -6.64 15.37
C GLU A 374 -32.18 -6.22 16.85
N TYR A 375 -31.44 -5.15 17.15
CA TYR A 375 -31.40 -4.53 18.47
C TYR A 375 -32.53 -3.50 18.65
#